data_AF-A0A3D3K6U7-F1
#
_entry.id   AF-A0A3D3K6U7-F1
#
_cell.length_a   1.000
_cell.length_b   1.000
_cell.length_c   1.000
_cell.angle_alpha   90.00
_cell.angle_beta   90.00
_cell.angle_gamma   90.00
#
_symmetry.space_group_name_H-M   'P 1'
#
loop_
_entity.id
_entity.type
_entity.pdbx_description
1 polymer ?
#
loop_
_entity_poly.entity_id
_entity_poly.type
_entity_poly.pdbx_seq_one_letter_code
_entity_poly.pdbx_strand_id
1 'polypeptide(L)'
;GDDIDKGRANSNKLVARLLWEGMQSYELRLAYFNGGNLRNAIPREAYAIFGVPARFESEFRKRYELFAADLEAELKLAEPNFRITLNEMPEVDRVLDARTQSGLVYALVGVPNGVVAMSQAVAGLVETSTNLASVKFGGDDSIVVTSSQRSSVESAKTYVMQMVESVFALAGADVAHSDGYPGWAPDPASLLLERTRASYVRLFGTEPKVRAIHAGLECGLFLEKYPELEMVSFGPTLRGVHSPDERLEIATVPKFWALLVDLLRTI
;
A
#
# COMPACT_ATOMS: atom_id res chain seq x y z
N GLY A 1 1.42 3.13 3.06
CA GLY A 1 2.81 2.85 3.47
C GLY A 1 2.83 2.44 4.93
N ASP A 2 2.72 3.41 5.82
CA ASP A 2 2.77 3.22 7.28
C ASP A 2 1.65 2.32 7.85
N ASP A 3 0.54 2.17 7.13
CA ASP A 3 -0.58 1.30 7.54
C ASP A 3 -0.46 -0.16 7.05
N ILE A 4 0.62 -0.53 6.36
CA ILE A 4 0.72 -1.84 5.67
C ILE A 4 0.78 -3.04 6.63
N ASP A 5 1.21 -2.82 7.87
CA ASP A 5 1.28 -3.80 8.95
C ASP A 5 -0.04 -3.93 9.74
N LYS A 6 -1.01 -3.04 9.51
CA LYS A 6 -2.26 -2.95 10.29
C LYS A 6 -3.32 -3.95 9.86
N GLY A 7 -2.99 -4.91 8.98
CA GLY A 7 -3.91 -5.92 8.48
C GLY A 7 -5.06 -5.36 7.61
N ARG A 8 -4.88 -4.16 7.05
CA ARG A 8 -5.89 -3.52 6.19
C ARG A 8 -6.13 -4.33 4.93
N ALA A 9 -7.38 -4.45 4.54
CA ALA A 9 -7.75 -5.12 3.29
C ALA A 9 -7.39 -4.25 2.08
N ASN A 10 -6.97 -4.88 0.99
CA ASN A 10 -6.76 -4.22 -0.29
C ASN A 10 -7.97 -4.49 -1.20
N SER A 11 -8.76 -3.45 -1.51
CA SER A 11 -10.00 -3.59 -2.30
C SER A 11 -9.76 -4.23 -3.68
N ASN A 12 -8.63 -3.93 -4.34
CA ASN A 12 -8.29 -4.51 -5.64
C ASN A 12 -8.12 -6.04 -5.52
N LYS A 13 -7.44 -6.50 -4.47
CA LYS A 13 -7.23 -7.94 -4.21
C LYS A 13 -8.56 -8.65 -3.92
N LEU A 14 -9.46 -8.03 -3.15
CA LEU A 14 -10.76 -8.61 -2.82
C LEU A 14 -11.65 -8.77 -4.06
N VAL A 15 -11.74 -7.74 -4.91
CA VAL A 15 -12.49 -7.82 -6.17
C VAL A 15 -11.86 -8.88 -7.09
N ALA A 16 -10.53 -8.93 -7.18
CA ALA A 16 -9.85 -9.95 -7.97
C ALA A 16 -10.14 -11.39 -7.49
N ARG A 17 -10.27 -11.63 -6.18
CA ARG A 17 -10.68 -12.94 -5.62
C ARG A 17 -12.05 -13.36 -6.14
N LEU A 18 -13.05 -12.46 -6.12
CA LEU A 18 -14.40 -12.75 -6.64
C LEU A 18 -14.38 -13.03 -8.14
N LEU A 19 -13.67 -12.20 -8.92
CA LEU A 19 -13.57 -12.36 -10.37
C LEU A 19 -12.90 -13.68 -10.77
N TRP A 20 -11.87 -14.08 -10.02
CA TRP A 20 -11.18 -15.36 -10.24
C TRP A 20 -12.14 -16.53 -10.12
N GLU A 21 -12.94 -16.54 -9.06
CA GLU A 21 -13.88 -17.61 -8.80
C GLU A 21 -15.03 -17.64 -9.83
N GLY A 22 -15.56 -16.46 -10.16
CA GLY A 22 -16.54 -16.30 -11.24
C GLY A 22 -16.03 -16.84 -12.58
N MET A 23 -14.76 -16.63 -12.88
CA MET A 23 -14.13 -17.12 -14.11
C MET A 23 -13.97 -18.64 -14.12
N GLN A 24 -13.69 -19.27 -12.97
CA GLN A 24 -13.50 -20.74 -12.91
C GLN A 24 -14.82 -21.52 -13.06
N SER A 25 -15.89 -21.03 -12.43
CA SER A 25 -17.10 -21.83 -12.24
C SER A 25 -18.34 -21.31 -12.98
N TYR A 26 -18.34 -20.05 -13.42
CA TYR A 26 -19.55 -19.37 -13.92
C TYR A 26 -19.35 -18.66 -15.26
N GLU A 27 -18.28 -18.99 -15.99
CA GLU A 27 -17.96 -18.41 -17.30
C GLU A 27 -17.97 -16.88 -17.33
N LEU A 28 -17.65 -16.25 -16.19
CA LEU A 28 -17.69 -14.80 -16.03
C LEU A 28 -16.85 -14.10 -17.12
N ARG A 29 -17.37 -12.99 -17.63
CA ARG A 29 -16.67 -12.08 -18.55
C ARG A 29 -16.58 -10.67 -17.97
N LEU A 30 -15.38 -10.16 -17.83
CA LEU A 30 -15.07 -8.85 -17.27
C LEU A 30 -15.17 -7.78 -18.34
N ALA A 31 -15.96 -6.74 -18.09
CA ALA A 31 -16.10 -5.58 -18.96
C ALA A 31 -15.22 -4.41 -18.49
N TYR A 32 -15.13 -4.21 -17.18
CA TYR A 32 -14.47 -3.04 -16.62
C TYR A 32 -13.96 -3.28 -15.20
N PHE A 33 -12.85 -2.66 -14.84
CA PHE A 33 -12.33 -2.60 -13.47
C PHE A 33 -11.83 -1.20 -13.15
N ASN A 34 -12.19 -0.68 -11.99
CA ASN A 34 -11.59 0.53 -11.44
C ASN A 34 -11.45 0.42 -9.93
N GLY A 35 -10.21 0.50 -9.45
CA GLY A 35 -9.95 0.50 -8.02
C GLY A 35 -8.69 1.25 -7.64
N GLY A 36 -8.68 1.79 -6.43
CA GLY A 36 -7.62 2.63 -5.90
C GLY A 36 -7.45 3.97 -6.64
N ASN A 37 -6.44 4.75 -6.24
CA ASN A 37 -6.12 6.02 -6.89
C ASN A 37 -4.64 6.39 -6.71
N LEU A 38 -4.24 6.66 -5.46
CA LEU A 38 -2.88 7.09 -5.14
C LEU A 38 -1.94 5.90 -5.00
N ARG A 39 -0.72 6.02 -5.55
CA ARG A 39 0.29 4.94 -5.59
C ARG A 39 0.74 4.48 -4.20
N ASN A 40 0.72 5.38 -3.21
CA ASN A 40 1.21 5.16 -1.85
C ASN A 40 0.10 4.77 -0.84
N ALA A 41 -1.17 4.77 -1.27
CA ALA A 41 -2.33 4.46 -0.44
C ALA A 41 -2.79 3.01 -0.66
N ILE A 42 -3.18 2.33 0.42
CA ILE A 42 -3.91 1.06 0.31
C ILE A 42 -5.30 1.40 -0.24
N PRO A 43 -5.73 0.77 -1.35
CA PRO A 43 -6.98 1.13 -2.00
C PRO A 43 -8.16 0.72 -1.10
N ARG A 44 -9.02 1.69 -0.80
CA ARG A 44 -10.22 1.52 0.04
C ARG A 44 -11.43 1.04 -0.76
N GLU A 45 -11.48 1.39 -2.04
CA GLU A 45 -12.62 1.16 -2.92
C GLU A 45 -12.13 0.57 -4.24
N ALA A 46 -12.89 -0.37 -4.77
CA ALA A 46 -12.72 -0.95 -6.09
C ALA A 46 -14.08 -1.46 -6.56
N TYR A 47 -14.34 -1.40 -7.86
CA TYR A 47 -15.52 -1.96 -8.48
C TYR A 47 -15.18 -2.57 -9.84
N ALA A 48 -15.95 -3.59 -10.21
CA ALA A 48 -15.84 -4.27 -11.48
C ALA A 48 -17.22 -4.43 -12.11
N ILE A 49 -17.29 -4.33 -13.43
CA ILE A 49 -18.48 -4.64 -14.23
C ILE A 49 -18.19 -5.93 -14.98
N PHE A 50 -19.06 -6.92 -14.84
CA PHE A 50 -18.90 -8.22 -15.48
C PHE A 50 -20.27 -8.81 -15.81
N GLY A 51 -20.27 -9.77 -16.73
CA GLY A 51 -21.44 -10.59 -17.07
C GLY A 51 -21.19 -12.06 -16.76
N VAL A 52 -22.26 -12.78 -16.45
CA VAL A 52 -22.32 -14.24 -16.43
C VAL A 52 -23.43 -14.71 -17.37
N PRO A 53 -23.33 -15.89 -18.00
CA PRO A 53 -24.43 -16.45 -18.77
C PRO A 53 -25.70 -16.57 -17.91
N ALA A 54 -26.88 -16.25 -18.47
CA ALA A 54 -28.15 -16.25 -17.73
C ALA A 54 -28.44 -17.57 -16.98
N ARG A 55 -27.98 -18.71 -17.52
CA ARG A 55 -28.11 -20.03 -16.85
C ARG A 55 -27.41 -20.11 -15.48
N PHE A 56 -26.37 -19.30 -15.27
CA PHE A 56 -25.59 -19.28 -14.03
C PHE A 56 -26.03 -18.16 -13.07
N GLU A 57 -26.96 -17.28 -13.46
CA GLU A 57 -27.29 -16.09 -12.69
C GLU A 57 -27.68 -16.41 -11.23
N SER A 58 -28.65 -17.32 -11.05
CA SER A 58 -29.12 -17.67 -9.70
C SER A 58 -28.04 -18.34 -8.86
N GLU A 59 -27.20 -19.18 -9.46
CA GLU A 59 -26.13 -19.88 -8.77
C GLU A 59 -25.00 -18.92 -8.37
N PHE A 60 -24.63 -18.00 -9.28
CA PHE A 60 -23.62 -16.99 -9.02
C PHE A 60 -24.06 -16.04 -7.89
N ARG A 61 -25.33 -15.60 -7.85
CA ARG A 61 -25.85 -14.77 -6.76
C ARG A 61 -25.75 -15.46 -5.40
N LYS A 62 -26.15 -16.74 -5.31
CA LYS A 62 -25.99 -17.53 -4.09
C LYS A 62 -24.52 -17.65 -3.68
N ARG A 63 -23.64 -17.88 -4.65
CA ARG A 63 -22.20 -17.99 -4.35
C ARG A 63 -21.60 -16.66 -3.89
N TYR A 64 -22.01 -15.56 -4.51
CA TYR A 64 -21.67 -14.22 -4.07
C TYR A 64 -22.09 -13.96 -2.62
N GLU A 65 -23.31 -14.33 -2.22
CA GLU A 65 -23.78 -14.17 -0.83
C GLU A 65 -22.88 -14.89 0.17
N LEU A 66 -22.49 -16.14 -0.16
CA LEU A 66 -21.53 -16.89 0.66
C LEU A 66 -20.15 -16.23 0.70
N PHE A 67 -19.64 -15.78 -0.45
CA PHE A 67 -18.35 -15.09 -0.53
C PHE A 67 -18.36 -13.77 0.25
N ALA A 68 -19.45 -13.01 0.20
CA ALA A 68 -19.62 -11.78 0.97
C ALA A 68 -19.62 -12.06 2.47
N ALA A 69 -20.34 -13.10 2.92
CA ALA A 69 -20.33 -13.53 4.32
C ALA A 69 -18.94 -14.01 4.77
N ASP A 70 -18.23 -14.75 3.93
CA ASP A 70 -16.85 -15.18 4.19
C ASP A 70 -15.92 -13.97 4.38
N LEU A 71 -15.97 -12.97 3.49
CA LEU A 71 -15.16 -11.75 3.61
C LEU A 71 -15.53 -10.90 4.83
N GLU A 72 -16.82 -10.75 5.12
CA GLU A 72 -17.27 -10.04 6.34
C GLU A 72 -16.72 -10.71 7.60
N ALA A 73 -16.71 -12.05 7.64
CA ALA A 73 -16.13 -12.80 8.75
C ALA A 73 -14.59 -12.68 8.81
N GLU A 74 -13.89 -12.84 7.68
CA GLU A 74 -12.43 -12.69 7.56
C GLU A 74 -11.96 -11.31 8.03
N LEU A 75 -12.69 -10.25 7.64
CA LEU A 75 -12.26 -8.86 7.81
C LEU A 75 -12.87 -8.18 9.04
N LYS A 76 -13.77 -8.84 9.78
CA LYS A 76 -14.55 -8.27 10.89
C LYS A 76 -13.74 -7.42 11.87
N LEU A 77 -12.52 -7.87 12.21
CA LEU A 77 -11.67 -7.18 13.19
C LEU A 77 -10.88 -6.03 12.58
N ALA A 78 -10.43 -6.16 11.32
CA ALA A 78 -9.58 -5.18 10.66
C ALA A 78 -10.40 -4.07 9.99
N GLU A 79 -11.55 -4.42 9.41
CA GLU A 79 -12.41 -3.54 8.61
C GLU A 79 -13.86 -3.53 9.13
N PRO A 80 -14.12 -2.87 10.28
CA PRO A 80 -15.46 -2.85 10.88
C PRO A 80 -16.53 -2.16 10.00
N ASN A 81 -16.11 -1.40 8.99
CA ASN A 81 -16.98 -0.72 8.04
C ASN A 81 -16.92 -1.35 6.64
N PHE A 82 -16.40 -2.57 6.51
CA PHE A 82 -16.35 -3.28 5.23
C PHE A 82 -17.75 -3.42 4.63
N ARG A 83 -17.85 -3.20 3.32
CA ARG A 83 -19.07 -3.40 2.54
C ARG A 83 -18.71 -3.91 1.15
N ILE A 84 -19.43 -4.94 0.72
CA ILE A 84 -19.40 -5.45 -0.65
C ILE A 84 -20.84 -5.56 -1.16
N THR A 85 -21.08 -5.15 -2.40
CA THR A 85 -22.41 -5.17 -3.02
C THR A 85 -22.35 -5.75 -4.43
N LEU A 86 -23.40 -6.46 -4.83
CA LEU A 86 -23.62 -6.92 -6.19
C LEU A 86 -24.92 -6.30 -6.70
N ASN A 87 -24.80 -5.45 -7.71
CA ASN A 87 -25.93 -4.71 -8.28
C ASN A 87 -26.10 -5.10 -9.76
N GLU A 88 -27.35 -5.15 -10.22
CA GLU A 88 -27.63 -5.22 -11.65
C GLU A 88 -27.23 -3.93 -12.35
N MET A 89 -26.82 -4.07 -13.61
CA MET A 89 -26.39 -2.98 -14.47
C MET A 89 -26.93 -3.25 -15.88
N PRO A 90 -27.19 -2.22 -16.70
CA PRO A 90 -27.52 -2.42 -18.10
C PRO A 90 -26.47 -3.25 -18.84
N GLU A 91 -26.88 -3.89 -19.93
CA GLU A 91 -25.97 -4.63 -20.81
C GLU A 91 -24.82 -3.74 -21.29
N VAL A 92 -23.67 -4.36 -21.49
CA VAL A 92 -22.44 -3.71 -21.97
C VAL A 92 -22.05 -4.27 -23.32
N ASP A 93 -21.59 -3.40 -24.21
CA ASP A 93 -21.29 -3.79 -25.60
C ASP A 93 -19.98 -4.57 -25.75
N ARG A 94 -19.06 -4.41 -24.79
CA ARG A 94 -17.70 -4.97 -24.86
C ARG A 94 -17.31 -5.62 -23.54
N VAL A 95 -16.66 -6.77 -23.66
CA VAL A 95 -15.95 -7.46 -22.57
C VAL A 95 -14.52 -7.74 -23.01
N LEU A 96 -13.64 -8.00 -22.04
CA LEU A 96 -12.30 -8.50 -22.33
C LEU A 96 -12.37 -9.85 -23.05
N ASP A 97 -11.43 -10.05 -23.98
CA ASP A 97 -11.19 -11.38 -24.51
C ASP A 97 -10.67 -12.31 -23.41
N ALA A 98 -10.85 -13.62 -23.61
CA ALA A 98 -10.53 -14.62 -22.60
C ALA A 98 -9.06 -14.60 -22.16
N ARG A 99 -8.13 -14.32 -23.09
CA ARG A 99 -6.69 -14.32 -22.80
C ARG A 99 -6.34 -13.13 -21.92
N THR A 100 -6.77 -11.92 -22.31
CA THR A 100 -6.53 -10.70 -21.53
C THR A 100 -7.17 -10.79 -20.15
N GLN A 101 -8.41 -11.30 -20.06
CA GLN A 101 -9.08 -11.48 -18.78
C GLN A 101 -8.34 -12.45 -17.86
N SER A 102 -7.96 -13.64 -18.36
CA SER A 102 -7.23 -14.63 -17.55
C SER A 102 -5.89 -14.07 -17.09
N GLY A 103 -5.13 -13.42 -17.98
CA GLY A 103 -3.87 -12.77 -17.63
C GLY A 103 -4.05 -11.73 -16.52
N LEU A 104 -5.00 -10.81 -16.68
CA LEU A 104 -5.28 -9.78 -15.67
C LEU A 104 -5.69 -10.39 -14.33
N VAL A 105 -6.73 -11.24 -14.31
CA VAL A 105 -7.29 -11.76 -13.06
C VAL A 105 -6.28 -12.64 -12.33
N TYR A 106 -5.53 -13.50 -13.03
CA TYR A 106 -4.47 -14.30 -12.43
C TYR A 106 -3.34 -13.43 -11.89
N ALA A 107 -2.93 -12.38 -12.60
CA ALA A 107 -1.91 -11.46 -12.11
C ALA A 107 -2.39 -10.72 -10.86
N LEU A 108 -3.62 -10.18 -10.86
CA LEU A 108 -4.16 -9.46 -9.70
C LEU A 108 -4.32 -10.37 -8.47
N VAL A 109 -4.66 -11.65 -8.64
CA VAL A 109 -4.69 -12.62 -7.54
C VAL A 109 -3.29 -13.04 -7.09
N GLY A 110 -2.39 -13.33 -8.04
CA GLY A 110 -1.05 -13.86 -7.76
C GLY A 110 0.00 -12.84 -7.31
N VAL A 111 -0.17 -11.56 -7.67
CA VAL A 111 0.83 -10.52 -7.36
C VAL A 111 0.99 -10.37 -5.84
N PRO A 112 2.24 -10.31 -5.31
CA PRO A 112 2.46 -10.09 -3.89
C PRO A 112 1.89 -8.74 -3.45
N ASN A 113 1.26 -8.73 -2.27
CA ASN A 113 0.66 -7.54 -1.67
C ASN A 113 0.70 -7.64 -0.14
N GLY A 114 1.02 -6.53 0.53
CA GLY A 114 1.20 -6.44 1.98
C GLY A 114 2.67 -6.46 2.40
N VAL A 115 2.88 -6.86 3.66
CA VAL A 115 4.21 -7.09 4.24
C VAL A 115 4.87 -8.28 3.56
N VAL A 116 6.11 -8.10 3.10
CA VAL A 116 6.95 -9.17 2.54
C VAL A 116 7.94 -9.66 3.59
N ALA A 117 8.56 -8.74 4.34
CA ALA A 117 9.51 -9.08 5.40
C ALA A 117 9.45 -8.06 6.55
N MET A 118 9.60 -8.58 7.77
CA MET A 118 9.82 -7.78 8.97
C MET A 118 11.33 -7.60 9.20
N SER A 119 11.73 -6.46 9.73
CA SER A 119 13.12 -6.14 10.02
C SER A 119 13.69 -7.07 11.10
N GLN A 120 14.89 -7.58 10.84
CA GLN A 120 15.67 -8.32 11.83
C GLN A 120 16.45 -7.39 12.77
N ALA A 121 16.66 -6.13 12.36
CA ALA A 121 17.40 -5.14 13.14
C ALA A 121 16.49 -4.36 14.12
N VAL A 122 15.21 -4.15 13.74
CA VAL A 122 14.26 -3.37 14.54
C VAL A 122 12.98 -4.18 14.75
N ALA A 123 12.78 -4.68 15.97
CA ALA A 123 11.61 -5.48 16.33
C ALA A 123 10.31 -4.71 16.04
N GLY A 124 9.40 -5.36 15.31
CA GLY A 124 8.08 -4.80 14.96
C GLY A 124 8.08 -3.84 13.77
N LEU A 125 9.24 -3.55 13.15
CA LEU A 125 9.31 -2.73 11.94
C LEU A 125 9.12 -3.58 10.69
N VAL A 126 8.27 -3.13 9.76
CA VAL A 126 8.24 -3.69 8.40
C VAL A 126 9.52 -3.26 7.68
N GLU A 127 10.27 -4.24 7.17
CA GLU A 127 11.45 -3.94 6.35
C GLU A 127 11.06 -3.76 4.90
N THR A 128 10.26 -4.69 4.36
CA THR A 128 9.94 -4.76 2.94
C THR A 128 8.46 -5.02 2.73
N SER A 129 7.82 -4.28 1.82
CA SER A 129 6.39 -4.45 1.46
C SER A 129 6.11 -4.13 0.01
N THR A 130 4.92 -4.52 -0.46
CA THR A 130 4.36 -4.11 -1.76
C THR A 130 2.87 -3.84 -1.63
N ASN A 131 2.35 -2.87 -2.40
CA ASN A 131 0.93 -2.51 -2.41
C ASN A 131 0.42 -2.46 -3.85
N LEU A 132 -0.61 -3.25 -4.17
CA LEU A 132 -1.38 -3.14 -5.41
C LEU A 132 -2.29 -1.91 -5.32
N ALA A 133 -1.75 -0.76 -5.73
CA ALA A 133 -2.30 0.55 -5.43
C ALA A 133 -3.50 0.92 -6.30
N SER A 134 -3.48 0.59 -7.59
CA SER A 134 -4.60 0.88 -8.48
C SER A 134 -4.66 -0.07 -9.68
N VAL A 135 -5.88 -0.25 -10.19
CA VAL A 135 -6.19 -0.94 -11.44
C VAL A 135 -7.16 -0.04 -12.19
N LYS A 136 -6.79 0.41 -13.39
CA LYS A 136 -7.56 1.39 -14.17
C LYS A 136 -7.71 0.93 -15.60
N PHE A 137 -8.96 0.83 -16.05
CA PHE A 137 -9.27 0.65 -17.46
C PHE A 137 -9.31 2.06 -18.08
N GLY A 138 -8.34 2.35 -18.96
CA GLY A 138 -8.15 3.65 -19.60
C GLY A 138 -8.97 3.80 -20.88
N GLY A 139 -8.95 5.01 -21.47
CA GLY A 139 -9.70 5.36 -22.68
C GLY A 139 -9.15 4.76 -23.99
N ASP A 140 -7.92 4.25 -23.99
CA ASP A 140 -7.21 3.79 -25.19
C ASP A 140 -7.10 2.26 -25.27
N ASP A 141 -8.15 1.53 -24.87
CA ASP A 141 -8.15 0.05 -24.76
C ASP A 141 -6.98 -0.51 -23.91
N SER A 142 -6.45 0.31 -23.00
CA SER A 142 -5.32 -0.03 -22.13
C SER A 142 -5.78 -0.31 -20.69
N ILE A 143 -5.15 -1.28 -20.03
CA ILE A 143 -5.33 -1.51 -18.60
C ILE A 143 -4.03 -1.13 -17.90
N VAL A 144 -4.11 -0.17 -16.99
CA VAL A 144 -2.95 0.29 -16.20
C VAL A 144 -3.09 -0.24 -14.79
N VAL A 145 -2.13 -1.07 -14.39
CA VAL A 145 -1.99 -1.57 -13.02
C VAL A 145 -0.81 -0.89 -12.37
N THR A 146 -1.04 -0.24 -11.24
CA THR A 146 0.03 0.42 -10.47
C THR A 146 0.24 -0.30 -9.15
N SER A 147 1.49 -0.59 -8.83
CA SER A 147 1.91 -1.07 -7.52
C SER A 147 3.00 -0.17 -6.93
N SER A 148 3.24 -0.27 -5.63
CA SER A 148 4.31 0.46 -4.94
C SER A 148 5.05 -0.45 -3.98
N GLN A 149 6.35 -0.63 -4.25
CA GLN A 149 7.28 -1.38 -3.41
C GLN A 149 8.01 -0.44 -2.48
N ARG A 150 8.31 -0.92 -1.27
CA ARG A 150 9.04 -0.16 -0.25
C ARG A 150 9.99 -1.11 0.46
N SER A 151 11.22 -0.66 0.69
CA SER A 151 12.11 -1.35 1.61
C SER A 151 13.09 -0.38 2.26
N SER A 152 13.54 -0.69 3.48
CA SER A 152 14.76 -0.09 4.06
C SER A 152 16.05 -0.75 3.53
N VAL A 153 15.94 -1.83 2.74
CA VAL A 153 17.05 -2.55 2.13
C VAL A 153 16.87 -2.55 0.60
N GLU A 154 17.79 -1.88 -0.11
CA GLU A 154 17.68 -1.66 -1.57
C GLU A 154 17.65 -2.96 -2.40
N SER A 155 18.46 -3.96 -2.02
CA SER A 155 18.44 -5.28 -2.67
C SER A 155 17.11 -6.00 -2.48
N ALA A 156 16.49 -5.89 -1.31
CA ALA A 156 15.17 -6.46 -1.03
C ALA A 156 14.07 -5.72 -1.80
N LYS A 157 14.14 -4.38 -1.93
CA LYS A 157 13.23 -3.58 -2.79
C LYS A 157 13.28 -4.09 -4.23
N THR A 158 14.48 -4.26 -4.76
CA THR A 158 14.72 -4.77 -6.12
C THR A 158 14.13 -6.16 -6.31
N TYR A 159 14.29 -7.06 -5.33
CA TYR A 159 13.71 -8.40 -5.41
C TYR A 159 12.18 -8.38 -5.44
N VAL A 160 11.53 -7.51 -4.65
CA VAL A 160 10.06 -7.38 -4.73
C VAL A 160 9.60 -6.79 -6.06
N MET A 161 10.36 -5.85 -6.64
CA MET A 161 10.10 -5.36 -8.00
C MET A 161 10.14 -6.50 -9.02
N GLN A 162 11.15 -7.38 -8.94
CA GLN A 162 11.27 -8.56 -9.80
C GLN A 162 10.11 -9.55 -9.60
N MET A 163 9.65 -9.78 -8.36
CA MET A 163 8.51 -10.65 -8.09
C MET A 163 7.22 -10.10 -8.73
N VAL A 164 6.97 -8.80 -8.60
CA VAL A 164 5.79 -8.16 -9.19
C VAL A 164 5.87 -8.18 -10.71
N GLU A 165 7.02 -7.80 -11.27
CA GLU A 165 7.27 -7.82 -12.71
C GLU A 165 7.07 -9.22 -13.30
N SER A 166 7.61 -10.26 -12.64
CA SER A 166 7.48 -11.64 -13.11
C SER A 166 6.03 -12.07 -13.26
N VAL A 167 5.15 -11.69 -12.32
CA VAL A 167 3.73 -12.02 -12.38
C VAL A 167 3.03 -11.32 -13.55
N PHE A 168 3.32 -10.05 -13.79
CA PHE A 168 2.71 -9.29 -14.88
C PHE A 168 3.29 -9.66 -16.26
N ALA A 169 4.58 -9.98 -16.34
CA ALA A 169 5.22 -10.49 -17.55
C ALA A 169 4.61 -11.84 -17.96
N LEU A 170 4.34 -12.74 -17.01
CA LEU A 170 3.63 -14.01 -17.28
C LEU A 170 2.20 -13.78 -17.78
N ALA A 171 1.57 -12.67 -17.40
CA ALA A 171 0.27 -12.25 -17.92
C ALA A 171 0.34 -11.56 -19.29
N GLY A 172 1.55 -11.34 -19.83
CA GLY A 172 1.78 -10.69 -21.12
C GLY A 172 1.69 -9.16 -21.07
N ALA A 173 1.83 -8.55 -19.88
CA ALA A 173 1.85 -7.10 -19.74
C ALA A 173 3.26 -6.53 -19.93
N ASP A 174 3.34 -5.32 -20.47
CA ASP A 174 4.55 -4.50 -20.44
C ASP A 174 4.72 -3.88 -19.05
N VAL A 175 5.89 -4.09 -18.44
CA VAL A 175 6.19 -3.60 -17.10
C VAL A 175 7.24 -2.49 -17.19
N ALA A 176 6.96 -1.36 -16.55
CA ALA A 176 7.89 -0.25 -16.41
C ALA A 176 8.07 0.10 -14.94
N HIS A 177 9.31 0.36 -14.56
CA HIS A 177 9.67 0.84 -13.23
C HIS A 177 9.98 2.33 -13.29
N SER A 178 9.52 3.08 -12.30
CA SER A 178 9.97 4.46 -12.08
C SER A 178 11.28 4.48 -11.31
N ASP A 179 12.02 5.59 -11.36
CA ASP A 179 13.30 5.78 -10.64
C ASP A 179 13.21 5.53 -9.13
N GLY A 180 12.01 5.69 -8.55
CA GLY A 180 11.78 5.46 -7.13
C GLY A 180 12.50 6.48 -6.26
N TYR A 181 12.80 6.11 -5.02
CA TYR A 181 13.68 6.84 -4.11
C TYR A 181 14.35 5.84 -3.15
N PRO A 182 15.56 6.13 -2.65
CA PRO A 182 16.29 5.25 -1.75
C PRO A 182 15.66 5.23 -0.35
N GLY A 183 15.87 4.13 0.36
CA GLY A 183 15.60 4.06 1.80
C GLY A 183 16.55 4.93 2.63
N TRP A 184 16.16 5.21 3.88
CA TRP A 184 17.03 5.80 4.89
C TRP A 184 17.24 4.76 6.00
N ALA A 185 18.38 4.07 5.96
CA ALA A 185 18.72 3.06 6.95
C ALA A 185 19.02 3.71 8.32
N PRO A 186 18.53 3.15 9.44
CA PRO A 186 18.86 3.66 10.77
C PRO A 186 20.35 3.52 11.08
N ASP A 187 20.95 4.57 11.63
CA ASP A 187 22.31 4.55 12.19
C ASP A 187 22.26 4.75 13.72
N PRO A 188 22.37 3.66 14.51
CA PRO A 188 22.40 3.75 15.96
C PRO A 188 23.60 4.49 16.54
N ALA A 189 24.68 4.66 15.75
CA ALA A 189 25.91 5.32 16.18
C ALA A 189 25.91 6.84 15.88
N SER A 190 24.82 7.39 15.34
CA SER A 190 24.74 8.82 15.02
C SER A 190 24.90 9.70 16.27
N LEU A 191 25.88 10.58 16.22
CA LEU A 191 26.15 11.59 17.24
C LEU A 191 25.02 12.63 17.28
N LEU A 192 24.45 13.00 16.12
CA LEU A 192 23.31 13.90 16.08
C LEU A 192 22.07 13.29 16.74
N LEU A 193 21.85 11.98 16.58
CA LEU A 193 20.78 11.24 17.28
C LEU A 193 21.00 11.28 18.79
N GLU A 194 22.22 11.00 19.26
CA GLU A 194 22.56 11.07 20.70
C GLU A 194 22.28 12.47 21.28
N ARG A 195 22.76 13.53 20.61
CA ARG A 195 22.53 14.92 21.02
C ARG A 195 21.05 15.27 21.06
N THR A 196 20.29 14.83 20.06
CA THR A 196 18.84 15.05 20.00
C THR A 196 18.11 14.37 21.16
N ARG A 197 18.51 13.14 21.52
CA ARG A 197 17.96 12.45 22.70
C ARG A 197 18.26 13.18 23.99
N ALA A 198 19.51 13.59 24.19
CA ALA A 198 19.94 14.32 25.39
C ALA A 198 19.22 15.67 25.54
N SER A 199 19.04 16.39 24.43
CA SER A 199 18.25 17.63 24.37
C SER A 199 16.80 17.39 24.79
N TYR A 200 16.16 16.36 24.23
CA TYR A 200 14.77 16.01 24.55
C TYR A 200 14.57 15.66 26.02
N VAL A 201 15.48 14.84 26.60
CA VAL A 201 15.43 14.48 28.03
C VAL A 201 15.61 15.71 28.91
N ARG A 202 16.57 16.60 28.58
CA ARG A 202 16.81 17.82 29.34
C ARG A 202 15.60 18.76 29.33
N LEU A 203 14.96 18.95 28.18
CA LEU A 203 13.83 19.86 28.05
C LEU A 203 12.53 19.32 28.65
N PHE A 204 12.31 18.00 28.58
CA PHE A 204 10.99 17.41 28.83
C PHE A 204 10.96 16.33 29.91
N GLY A 205 12.11 16.04 30.54
CA GLY A 205 12.23 15.08 31.65
C GLY A 205 11.85 13.65 31.29
N THR A 206 11.78 13.31 29.99
CA THR A 206 11.30 12.02 29.50
C THR A 206 12.13 11.58 28.29
N GLU A 207 12.31 10.27 28.12
CA GLU A 207 13.00 9.72 26.94
C GLU A 207 12.13 9.86 25.68
N PRO A 208 12.70 10.30 24.54
CA PRO A 208 11.99 10.28 23.27
C PRO A 208 11.84 8.85 22.75
N LYS A 209 10.79 8.61 21.97
CA LYS A 209 10.64 7.37 21.21
C LYS A 209 11.43 7.47 19.91
N VAL A 210 12.62 6.87 19.87
CA VAL A 210 13.40 6.73 18.63
C VAL A 210 12.82 5.58 17.81
N ARG A 211 12.45 5.85 16.56
CA ARG A 211 11.77 4.89 15.68
C ARG A 211 12.23 5.07 14.24
N ALA A 212 12.31 3.94 13.53
CA ALA A 212 12.21 3.93 12.08
C ALA A 212 10.73 3.87 11.69
N ILE A 213 10.40 4.39 10.51
CA ILE A 213 9.03 4.36 9.97
C ILE A 213 9.04 3.67 8.61
N HIS A 214 8.01 2.89 8.31
CA HIS A 214 7.85 2.25 7.00
C HIS A 214 7.17 3.20 6.00
N ALA A 215 7.82 4.34 5.79
CA ALA A 215 7.37 5.42 4.92
C ALA A 215 8.55 5.99 4.11
N GLY A 216 8.25 6.83 3.12
CA GLY A 216 9.29 7.58 2.41
C GLY A 216 9.60 8.87 3.16
N LEU A 217 10.87 9.13 3.40
CA LEU A 217 11.39 10.40 3.88
C LEU A 217 12.48 10.88 2.93
N GLU A 218 12.57 12.18 2.71
CA GLU A 218 13.56 12.81 1.85
C GLU A 218 15.00 12.57 2.34
N CYS A 219 15.19 12.21 3.61
CA CYS A 219 16.48 11.83 4.18
C CYS A 219 17.21 10.76 3.37
N GLY A 220 16.50 9.82 2.74
CA GLY A 220 17.14 8.83 1.86
C GLY A 220 17.82 9.49 0.66
N LEU A 221 17.13 10.43 0.00
CA LEU A 221 17.65 11.18 -1.15
C LEU A 221 18.83 12.08 -0.74
N PHE A 222 18.77 12.67 0.45
CA PHE A 222 19.89 13.46 0.97
C PHE A 222 21.11 12.59 1.23
N LEU A 223 20.94 11.39 1.78
CA LEU A 223 22.05 10.48 2.07
C LEU A 223 22.72 9.96 0.79
N GLU A 224 21.94 9.69 -0.26
CA GLU A 224 22.49 9.29 -1.57
C GLU A 224 23.43 10.35 -2.13
N LYS A 225 23.08 11.63 -1.98
CA LYS A 225 23.90 12.75 -2.44
C LYS A 225 25.02 13.14 -1.47
N TYR A 226 24.80 12.95 -0.17
CA TYR A 226 25.71 13.31 0.91
C TYR A 226 25.86 12.14 1.90
N PRO A 227 26.67 11.10 1.58
CA PRO A 227 26.74 9.89 2.39
C PRO A 227 27.24 10.10 3.83
N GLU A 228 28.00 11.18 4.05
CA GLU A 228 28.57 11.56 5.36
C GLU A 228 27.61 12.44 6.20
N LEU A 229 26.42 12.77 5.68
CA LEU A 229 25.50 13.68 6.34
C LEU A 229 24.77 13.00 7.49
N GLU A 230 25.03 13.43 8.72
CA GLU A 230 24.21 13.04 9.87
C GLU A 230 22.84 13.72 9.84
N MET A 231 21.78 12.94 10.05
CA MET A 231 20.40 13.43 9.99
C MET A 231 19.56 12.82 11.10
N VAL A 232 18.63 13.63 11.60
CA VAL A 232 17.51 13.19 12.44
C VAL A 232 16.22 13.81 11.89
N SER A 233 15.11 13.10 12.04
CA SER A 233 13.79 13.59 11.66
C SER A 233 12.88 13.62 12.89
N PHE A 234 12.30 14.78 13.17
CA PHE A 234 11.34 14.99 14.25
C PHE A 234 10.40 16.14 13.90
N GLY A 235 9.20 16.14 14.48
CA GLY A 235 8.18 17.14 14.18
C GLY A 235 7.05 17.15 15.20
N PRO A 236 6.09 18.09 15.07
CA PRO A 236 4.87 18.07 15.87
C PRO A 236 3.99 16.88 15.49
N THR A 237 2.93 16.63 16.26
CA THR A 237 2.01 15.53 15.98
C THR A 237 1.00 15.92 14.90
N LEU A 238 1.03 15.19 13.78
CA LEU A 238 0.02 15.25 12.72
C LEU A 238 -0.82 13.96 12.70
N ARG A 239 -2.07 14.04 12.22
CA ARG A 239 -2.99 12.91 12.04
C ARG A 239 -3.70 13.00 10.71
N GLY A 240 -3.93 11.87 10.05
CA GLY A 240 -4.64 11.82 8.78
C GLY A 240 -3.89 12.47 7.62
N VAL A 241 -2.55 12.52 7.68
CA VAL A 241 -1.72 13.14 6.64
C VAL A 241 -2.05 12.51 5.28
N HIS A 242 -2.23 13.34 4.25
CA HIS A 242 -2.67 12.96 2.91
C HIS A 242 -4.13 12.52 2.78
N SER A 243 -4.98 12.83 3.76
CA SER A 243 -6.44 12.68 3.64
C SER A 243 -7.16 14.00 3.93
N PRO A 244 -8.46 14.13 3.55
CA PRO A 244 -9.28 15.27 3.97
C PRO A 244 -9.41 15.42 5.50
N ASP A 245 -9.04 14.40 6.28
CA ASP A 245 -9.06 14.41 7.74
C ASP A 245 -7.74 14.92 8.37
N GLU A 246 -6.81 15.41 7.53
CA GLU A 246 -5.50 15.89 7.94
C GLU A 246 -5.61 17.03 8.96
N ARG A 247 -4.91 16.88 10.09
CA ARG A 247 -4.90 17.85 11.19
C ARG A 247 -3.61 17.85 11.98
N LEU A 248 -3.24 19.04 12.47
CA LEU A 248 -2.09 19.29 13.33
C LEU A 248 -2.54 19.47 14.78
N GLU A 249 -1.87 18.80 15.72
CA GLU A 249 -2.12 18.96 17.15
C GLU A 249 -1.35 20.17 17.71
N ILE A 250 -2.00 21.34 17.77
CA ILE A 250 -1.39 22.63 18.15
C ILE A 250 -0.59 22.55 19.46
N ALA A 251 -1.09 21.81 20.46
CA ALA A 251 -0.44 21.63 21.75
C ALA A 251 0.98 21.02 21.66
N THR A 252 1.32 20.35 20.57
CA THR A 252 2.62 19.72 20.35
C THR A 252 3.64 20.61 19.65
N VAL A 253 3.19 21.74 19.06
CA VAL A 253 4.05 22.67 18.32
C VAL A 253 5.09 23.37 19.22
N PRO A 254 4.75 23.85 20.43
CA PRO A 254 5.76 24.45 21.31
C PRO A 254 6.88 23.48 21.71
N LYS A 255 6.53 22.20 21.89
CA LYS A 255 7.51 21.14 22.22
C LYS A 255 8.49 20.91 21.07
N PHE A 256 7.98 20.79 19.84
CA PHE A 256 8.79 20.72 18.63
C PHE A 256 9.74 21.93 18.52
N TRP A 257 9.21 23.14 18.69
CA TRP A 257 10.00 24.37 18.57
C TRP A 257 11.12 24.46 19.62
N ALA A 258 10.82 24.15 20.88
CA ALA A 258 11.81 24.14 21.95
C ALA A 258 12.96 23.17 21.67
N LEU A 259 12.64 21.96 21.20
CA LEU A 259 13.64 20.95 20.84
C LEU A 259 14.53 21.43 19.69
N LEU A 260 13.93 21.98 18.63
CA LEU A 260 14.67 22.50 17.48
C LEU A 260 15.65 23.59 17.90
N VAL A 261 15.20 24.58 18.68
CA VAL A 261 16.04 25.71 19.12
C VAL A 261 17.17 25.25 20.03
N ASP A 262 16.90 24.34 20.97
CA ASP A 262 17.91 23.83 21.89
C ASP A 262 18.95 22.96 21.17
N LEU A 263 18.52 22.12 20.21
CA LEU A 263 19.43 21.34 19.38
C LEU A 263 20.37 22.26 18.58
N LEU A 264 19.84 23.30 17.92
CA LEU A 264 20.66 24.28 17.19
C LEU A 264 21.67 25.04 18.06
N ARG A 265 21.44 25.15 19.37
CA ARG A 265 22.37 25.77 20.32
C ARG A 265 23.44 24.81 20.85
N THR A 266 23.24 23.51 20.69
CA THR A 266 24.08 22.46 21.28
C THR A 266 24.80 21.61 20.25
N ILE A 267 24.59 21.88 18.96
CA ILE A 267 25.41 21.36 17.87
C ILE A 267 26.70 22.17 17.76
#